data_AF-A0AA90KI97-F1
#
_entry.id   AF-A0AA90KI97-F1
#
_cell.length_a   1.000
_cell.length_b   1.000
_cell.length_c   1.000
_cell.angle_alpha   90.00
_cell.angle_beta   90.00
_cell.angle_gamma   90.00
#
_symmetry.space_group_name_H-M   'P 1'
#
loop_
_entity.id
_entity.type
_entity.pdbx_description
1 polymer ?
#
loop_
_entity_poly.entity_id
_entity_poly.type
_entity_poly.pdbx_seq_one_letter_code
_entity_poly.pdbx_strand_id
1 'polypeptide(L)'
;MPATALPDGHATVAVTAAAGETVRRLPRPWRPMIGSEHLSHLLCDDLTGGQVIGDELREALRLSVGHFGVRTVRAHAILGDDLGVYRERDGELVHDFTGVDRFYDEVMALGLRPVVELSFMPQDLVRDPDKTVCGYHAVISPPEDWDGWQALIRDLTAHLVERYGLDTSGAPIDFVATHVYGNAPLDLRPILARHGREDLKLWWTEWGPTPPTSTRSAIPSSPRCRRPNASVTTNSPPGSPVTAPAAWCRPWPPATTTAGSASWCGTAPWTTAGSAAANSSVVGSR
;
A
#
# COMPACT_ATOMS: atom_id res chain seq x y z
N MET A 1 23.68 -18.80 8.40
CA MET A 1 24.83 -18.71 7.48
C MET A 1 24.89 -17.28 6.98
N PRO A 2 25.97 -16.51 7.21
CA PRO A 2 26.10 -15.19 6.62
C PRO A 2 26.30 -15.33 5.11
N ALA A 3 25.51 -14.60 4.31
CA ALA A 3 25.67 -14.55 2.87
C ALA A 3 26.75 -13.50 2.54
N THR A 4 27.93 -13.97 2.17
CA THR A 4 29.00 -13.11 1.64
C THR A 4 28.76 -12.93 0.13
N ALA A 5 28.81 -11.69 -0.36
CA ALA A 5 28.77 -11.43 -1.80
C ALA A 5 29.91 -12.19 -2.49
N LEU A 6 29.59 -12.90 -3.57
CA LEU A 6 30.60 -13.56 -4.39
C LEU A 6 31.46 -12.47 -5.05
N PRO A 7 32.79 -12.52 -4.92
CA PRO A 7 33.66 -11.65 -5.71
C PRO A 7 33.46 -12.01 -7.19
N ASP A 8 33.36 -10.99 -8.04
CA ASP A 8 33.05 -11.08 -9.48
C ASP A 8 33.57 -12.37 -10.13
N GLY A 9 32.67 -13.33 -10.30
CA GLY A 9 33.00 -14.68 -10.72
C GLY A 9 31.74 -15.50 -10.91
N HIS A 10 31.65 -16.17 -12.05
CA HIS A 10 30.57 -17.12 -12.30
C HIS A 10 30.68 -18.29 -11.31
N ALA A 11 29.63 -18.51 -10.52
CA ALA A 11 29.50 -19.67 -9.66
C ALA A 11 28.61 -20.72 -10.34
N THR A 12 29.12 -21.93 -10.48
CA THR A 12 28.32 -23.07 -10.94
C THR A 12 27.66 -23.73 -9.73
N VAL A 13 26.33 -23.76 -9.71
CA VAL A 13 25.55 -24.47 -8.68
C VAL A 13 24.93 -25.71 -9.32
N ALA A 14 25.27 -26.89 -8.80
CA ALA A 14 24.60 -28.14 -9.18
C ALA A 14 23.40 -28.37 -8.25
N VAL A 15 22.21 -28.53 -8.84
CA VAL A 15 20.97 -28.84 -8.11
C VAL A 15 20.52 -30.24 -8.47
N THR A 16 20.41 -31.12 -7.47
CA THR A 16 19.82 -32.46 -7.62
C THR A 16 18.43 -32.45 -6.99
N ALA A 17 17.42 -32.82 -7.77
CA ALA A 17 16.03 -32.89 -7.30
C ALA A 17 15.48 -34.31 -7.48
N ALA A 18 14.90 -34.87 -6.42
CA ALA A 18 14.18 -36.13 -6.47
C ALA A 18 12.74 -35.88 -6.95
N ALA A 19 12.44 -36.23 -8.21
CA ALA A 19 11.13 -35.94 -8.82
C ALA A 19 9.95 -36.74 -8.23
N GLY A 20 10.23 -37.81 -7.48
CA GLY A 20 9.22 -38.68 -6.88
C GLY A 20 8.76 -38.30 -5.47
N GLU A 21 9.38 -37.28 -4.86
CA GLU A 21 9.12 -36.91 -3.46
C GLU A 21 8.62 -35.47 -3.34
N THR A 22 7.47 -35.28 -2.68
CA THR A 22 6.98 -33.95 -2.33
C THR A 22 7.34 -33.64 -0.88
N VAL A 23 8.35 -32.79 -0.68
CA VAL A 23 8.82 -32.41 0.66
C VAL A 23 7.84 -31.49 1.38
N ARG A 24 7.30 -30.49 0.68
CA ARG A 24 6.31 -29.52 1.23
C ARG A 24 5.65 -28.72 0.13
N ARG A 25 4.51 -28.10 0.44
CA ARG A 25 3.93 -27.06 -0.41
C ARG A 25 4.80 -25.80 -0.35
N LEU A 26 5.10 -25.21 -1.51
CA LEU A 26 5.81 -23.94 -1.57
C LEU A 26 4.99 -22.83 -0.89
N PRO A 27 5.57 -22.10 0.09
CA PRO A 27 4.94 -20.93 0.67
C PRO A 27 4.78 -19.86 -0.40
N ARG A 28 3.70 -19.09 -0.29
CA ARG A 28 3.42 -17.96 -1.17
C ARG A 28 3.40 -16.68 -0.35
N PRO A 29 4.56 -16.17 0.09
CA PRO A 29 4.64 -15.03 1.01
C PRO A 29 4.03 -13.74 0.45
N TRP A 30 3.86 -13.63 -0.87
CA TRP A 30 3.19 -12.51 -1.54
C TRP A 30 1.65 -12.57 -1.46
N ARG A 31 1.05 -13.74 -1.22
CA ARG A 31 -0.41 -13.91 -1.24
C ARG A 31 -1.17 -13.23 -0.11
N PRO A 32 -0.62 -13.08 1.10
CA PRO A 32 -1.38 -12.44 2.14
C PRO A 32 -1.73 -10.99 1.82
N MET A 33 -0.74 -10.20 1.41
CA MET A 33 -0.87 -8.74 1.33
C MET A 33 -0.06 -8.16 0.17
N ILE A 34 -0.61 -7.12 -0.45
CA ILE A 34 0.13 -6.18 -1.30
C ILE A 34 0.05 -4.77 -0.71
N GLY A 35 1.06 -3.94 -0.96
CA GLY A 35 1.03 -2.51 -0.65
C GLY A 35 0.43 -1.70 -1.80
N SER A 36 -0.27 -0.63 -1.46
CA SER A 36 -0.62 0.47 -2.37
C SER A 36 -0.22 1.79 -1.70
N GLU A 37 -0.11 2.85 -2.48
CA GLU A 37 0.19 4.19 -1.97
C GLU A 37 -1.05 4.74 -1.26
N HIS A 38 -1.98 5.39 -1.97
CA HIS A 38 -3.32 5.73 -1.46
C HIS A 38 -4.39 4.90 -2.17
N LEU A 39 -5.43 4.47 -1.45
CA LEU A 39 -6.59 3.81 -2.07
C LEU A 39 -7.63 4.80 -2.59
N SER A 40 -7.61 6.05 -2.12
CA SER A 40 -8.45 7.12 -2.66
C SER A 40 -8.20 7.39 -4.14
N HIS A 41 -7.00 7.04 -4.64
CA HIS A 41 -6.68 7.05 -6.07
C HIS A 41 -7.63 6.18 -6.93
N LEU A 42 -8.34 5.19 -6.36
CA LEU A 42 -9.39 4.46 -7.09
C LEU A 42 -10.54 5.37 -7.56
N LEU A 43 -10.74 6.48 -6.87
CA LEU A 43 -11.77 7.49 -7.15
C LEU A 43 -11.24 8.64 -8.04
N CYS A 44 -10.02 8.51 -8.55
CA CYS A 44 -9.31 9.56 -9.27
C CYS A 44 -9.50 9.46 -10.78
N ASP A 45 -10.07 10.52 -11.36
CA ASP A 45 -10.29 10.64 -12.81
C ASP A 45 -9.14 11.38 -13.53
N ASP A 46 -8.13 11.85 -12.79
CA ASP A 46 -6.95 12.51 -13.38
C ASP A 46 -6.12 11.50 -14.21
N LEU A 47 -5.38 12.03 -15.19
CA LEU A 47 -4.58 11.23 -16.11
C LEU A 47 -3.10 11.18 -15.72
N THR A 48 -2.48 10.00 -15.83
CA THR A 48 -1.03 9.83 -15.82
C THR A 48 -0.61 8.98 -17.02
N GLY A 49 0.36 9.44 -17.81
CA GLY A 49 0.76 8.74 -19.04
C GLY A 49 -0.37 8.55 -20.07
N GLY A 50 -1.44 9.36 -20.00
CA GLY A 50 -2.62 9.24 -20.85
C GLY A 50 -3.68 8.24 -20.38
N GLN A 51 -3.50 7.61 -19.22
CA GLN A 51 -4.47 6.67 -18.61
C GLN A 51 -5.08 7.27 -17.35
N VAL A 52 -6.33 6.91 -17.05
CA VAL A 52 -7.03 7.33 -15.83
C VAL A 52 -6.42 6.62 -14.62
N ILE A 53 -6.00 7.38 -13.61
CA ILE A 53 -5.31 6.86 -12.43
C ILE A 53 -6.15 5.79 -11.71
N GLY A 54 -7.44 6.05 -11.50
CA GLY A 54 -8.33 5.11 -10.82
C GLY A 54 -8.53 3.81 -11.58
N ASP A 55 -8.64 3.87 -12.91
CA ASP A 55 -8.81 2.69 -13.75
C ASP A 55 -7.55 1.81 -13.76
N GLU A 56 -6.37 2.42 -13.87
CA GLU A 56 -5.10 1.69 -13.82
C GLU A 56 -4.88 1.03 -12.45
N LEU A 57 -5.19 1.72 -11.36
CA LEU A 57 -5.08 1.16 -10.02
C LEU A 57 -6.07 0.00 -9.82
N ARG A 58 -7.33 0.18 -10.26
CA ARG A 58 -8.36 -0.87 -10.21
C ARG A 58 -7.93 -2.11 -10.97
N GLU A 59 -7.40 -1.95 -12.17
CA GLU A 59 -6.89 -3.06 -12.97
C GLU A 59 -5.67 -3.73 -12.33
N ALA A 60 -4.73 -2.95 -11.79
CA ALA A 60 -3.57 -3.50 -11.08
C ALA A 60 -3.97 -4.33 -9.85
N LEU A 61 -4.97 -3.89 -9.08
CA LEU A 61 -5.52 -4.65 -7.95
C LEU A 61 -6.23 -5.92 -8.43
N ARG A 62 -7.05 -5.83 -9.49
CA ARG A 62 -7.74 -6.98 -10.09
C ARG A 62 -6.75 -8.05 -10.56
N LEU A 63 -5.68 -7.64 -11.24
CA LEU A 63 -4.61 -8.53 -11.69
C LEU A 63 -3.89 -9.16 -10.48
N SER A 64 -3.67 -8.38 -9.42
CA SER A 64 -3.04 -8.88 -8.19
C SER A 64 -3.85 -9.99 -7.52
N VAL A 65 -5.17 -9.84 -7.49
CA VAL A 65 -6.08 -10.88 -7.01
C VAL A 65 -6.06 -12.08 -7.95
N GLY A 66 -6.29 -11.86 -9.26
CA GLY A 66 -6.49 -12.95 -10.23
C GLY A 66 -5.23 -13.78 -10.51
N HIS A 67 -4.07 -13.14 -10.66
CA HIS A 67 -2.83 -13.82 -11.06
C HIS A 67 -1.99 -14.26 -9.86
N PHE A 68 -1.92 -13.43 -8.82
CA PHE A 68 -1.07 -13.73 -7.66
C PHE A 68 -1.84 -14.34 -6.48
N GLY A 69 -3.17 -14.20 -6.46
CA GLY A 69 -4.02 -14.71 -5.39
C GLY A 69 -3.86 -13.93 -4.08
N VAL A 70 -3.60 -12.62 -4.20
CA VAL A 70 -3.52 -11.66 -3.09
C VAL A 70 -4.87 -11.56 -2.38
N ARG A 71 -4.86 -11.40 -1.05
CA ARG A 71 -6.08 -11.38 -0.22
C ARG A 71 -6.32 -10.08 0.52
N THR A 72 -5.28 -9.28 0.75
CA THR A 72 -5.40 -8.00 1.43
C THR A 72 -4.58 -6.93 0.75
N VAL A 73 -4.98 -5.68 0.93
CA VAL A 73 -4.23 -4.50 0.49
C VAL A 73 -4.02 -3.57 1.68
N ARG A 74 -2.78 -3.11 1.88
CA ARG A 74 -2.44 -2.05 2.85
C ARG A 74 -2.13 -0.79 2.08
N ALA A 75 -2.64 0.34 2.53
CA ALA A 75 -2.36 1.64 1.94
C ALA A 75 -2.33 2.73 3.00
N HIS A 76 -1.72 3.86 2.65
CA HIS A 76 -1.68 5.07 3.46
C HIS A 76 -2.95 5.91 3.30
N ALA A 77 -3.06 6.93 4.14
CA ALA A 77 -3.94 8.09 3.94
C ALA A 77 -5.45 7.85 3.98
N ILE A 78 -5.94 6.92 4.81
CA ILE A 78 -7.40 6.80 5.05
C ILE A 78 -8.01 8.08 5.62
N LEU A 79 -7.23 8.90 6.31
CA LEU A 79 -7.60 10.20 6.88
C LEU A 79 -7.13 11.38 6.01
N GLY A 80 -6.72 11.13 4.77
CA GLY A 80 -6.27 12.17 3.84
C GLY A 80 -7.35 13.21 3.56
N ASP A 81 -6.95 14.48 3.40
CA ASP A 81 -7.90 15.58 3.18
C ASP A 81 -8.63 15.48 1.83
N ASP A 82 -8.11 14.71 0.89
CA ASP A 82 -8.79 14.39 -0.38
C ASP A 82 -10.11 13.66 -0.15
N LEU A 83 -10.21 12.87 0.94
CA LEU A 83 -11.43 12.17 1.36
C LEU A 83 -12.36 13.05 2.20
N GLY A 84 -11.84 14.11 2.82
CA GLY A 84 -12.63 15.04 3.63
C GLY A 84 -13.18 14.43 4.93
N VAL A 85 -12.46 13.45 5.49
CA VAL A 85 -12.88 12.67 6.67
C VAL A 85 -13.10 13.53 7.90
N TYR A 86 -12.25 14.52 8.13
CA TYR A 86 -12.31 15.42 9.27
C TYR A 86 -12.26 16.85 8.76
N ARG A 87 -13.34 17.61 8.97
CA ARG A 87 -13.43 18.99 8.50
C ARG A 87 -14.38 19.83 9.33
N GLU A 88 -14.12 21.12 9.37
CA GLU A 88 -15.11 22.08 9.85
C GLU A 88 -16.20 22.32 8.78
N ARG A 89 -17.46 22.27 9.21
CA ARG A 89 -18.63 22.61 8.41
C ARG A 89 -19.58 23.44 9.27
N ASP A 90 -19.90 24.64 8.80
CA ASP A 90 -20.83 25.55 9.48
C ASP A 90 -20.44 25.85 10.95
N GLY A 91 -19.14 25.85 11.26
CA GLY A 91 -18.61 26.07 12.62
C GLY A 91 -18.55 24.81 13.50
N GLU A 92 -18.97 23.65 12.99
CA GLU A 92 -18.90 22.38 13.70
C GLU A 92 -17.93 21.41 13.00
N LEU A 93 -17.16 20.67 13.79
CA LEU A 93 -16.31 19.60 13.29
C LEU A 93 -17.17 18.38 12.94
N VAL A 94 -17.07 17.93 11.69
CA VAL A 94 -17.88 16.81 11.15
C VAL A 94 -16.96 15.69 10.67
N HIS A 95 -17.32 14.46 11.04
CA HIS A 95 -16.75 13.23 10.49
C HIS A 95 -17.55 12.78 9.26
N ASP A 96 -16.92 12.66 8.10
CA ASP A 96 -17.56 12.25 6.83
C ASP A 96 -16.82 11.07 6.20
N PHE A 97 -17.36 9.86 6.39
CA PHE A 97 -16.73 8.63 5.90
C PHE A 97 -17.19 8.22 4.48
N THR A 98 -17.96 9.06 3.78
CA THR A 98 -18.48 8.74 2.44
C THR A 98 -17.37 8.43 1.44
N GLY A 99 -16.25 9.17 1.51
CA GLY A 99 -15.09 8.92 0.67
C GLY A 99 -14.45 7.55 0.95
N VAL A 100 -14.32 7.19 2.23
CA VAL A 100 -13.79 5.91 2.70
C VAL A 100 -14.65 4.76 2.21
N ASP A 101 -15.97 4.87 2.38
CA ASP A 101 -16.93 3.87 1.95
C ASP A 101 -16.78 3.54 0.46
N ARG A 102 -16.66 4.57 -0.39
CA ARG A 102 -16.57 4.39 -1.84
C ARG A 102 -15.39 3.52 -2.27
N PHE A 103 -14.18 3.80 -1.76
CA PHE A 103 -13.02 3.01 -2.18
C PHE A 103 -12.90 1.67 -1.44
N TYR A 104 -13.36 1.57 -0.19
CA TYR A 104 -13.39 0.28 0.52
C TYR A 104 -14.43 -0.69 -0.04
N ASP A 105 -15.61 -0.21 -0.42
CA ASP A 105 -16.60 -1.04 -1.10
C ASP A 105 -16.03 -1.60 -2.41
N GLU A 106 -15.28 -0.79 -3.15
CA GLU A 106 -14.64 -1.22 -4.39
C GLU A 106 -13.51 -2.24 -4.15
N VAL A 107 -12.64 -1.99 -3.17
CA VAL A 107 -11.58 -2.94 -2.76
C VAL A 107 -12.18 -4.28 -2.35
N MET A 108 -13.27 -4.27 -1.57
CA MET A 108 -13.97 -5.47 -1.14
C MET A 108 -14.66 -6.18 -2.32
N ALA A 109 -15.22 -5.44 -3.28
CA ALA A 109 -15.78 -6.00 -4.51
C ALA A 109 -14.73 -6.67 -5.40
N LEU A 110 -13.48 -6.20 -5.38
CA LEU A 110 -12.34 -6.86 -6.03
C LEU A 110 -11.89 -8.15 -5.31
N GLY A 111 -12.44 -8.44 -4.13
CA GLY A 111 -12.08 -9.61 -3.32
C GLY A 111 -10.88 -9.40 -2.40
N LEU A 112 -10.50 -8.14 -2.16
CA LEU A 112 -9.43 -7.75 -1.24
C LEU A 112 -10.03 -7.27 0.09
N ARG A 113 -9.34 -7.52 1.20
CA ARG A 113 -9.65 -6.89 2.48
C ARG A 113 -8.65 -5.77 2.77
N PRO A 114 -9.10 -4.58 3.18
CA PRO A 114 -8.17 -3.51 3.56
C PRO A 114 -7.48 -3.84 4.88
N VAL A 115 -6.19 -3.54 4.95
CA VAL A 115 -5.46 -3.40 6.21
C VAL A 115 -5.41 -1.91 6.51
N VAL A 116 -6.16 -1.51 7.53
CA VAL A 116 -6.35 -0.10 7.90
C VAL A 116 -5.05 0.44 8.51
N GLU A 117 -4.54 1.52 7.93
CA GLU A 117 -3.52 2.37 8.52
C GLU A 117 -4.14 3.71 8.89
N LEU A 118 -3.99 4.12 10.15
CA LEU A 118 -4.47 5.41 10.65
C LEU A 118 -3.47 6.51 10.26
N SER A 119 -3.59 7.02 9.04
CA SER A 119 -2.76 8.10 8.49
C SER A 119 -3.52 8.86 7.42
N PHE A 120 -3.10 10.06 7.00
CA PHE A 120 -2.15 10.94 7.68
C PHE A 120 -2.90 11.88 8.63
N MET A 121 -2.30 12.95 9.14
CA MET A 121 -3.03 13.90 10.00
C MET A 121 -3.93 14.81 9.13
N PRO A 122 -5.24 14.94 9.43
CA PRO A 122 -6.09 15.93 8.77
C PRO A 122 -5.62 17.37 9.02
N GLN A 123 -5.76 18.26 8.04
CA GLN A 123 -5.31 19.66 8.14
C GLN A 123 -6.02 20.42 9.26
N ASP A 124 -7.33 20.20 9.41
CA ASP A 124 -8.14 20.90 10.40
C ASP A 124 -7.90 20.41 11.84
N LEU A 125 -6.99 19.44 12.03
CA LEU A 125 -6.63 18.87 13.34
C LEU A 125 -5.14 19.00 13.66
N VAL A 126 -4.30 19.47 12.73
CA VAL A 126 -2.85 19.41 12.89
C VAL A 126 -2.29 20.56 13.75
N ARG A 127 -1.33 20.25 14.63
CA ARG A 127 -0.55 21.28 15.35
C ARG A 127 0.43 22.08 14.48
N ASP A 128 1.01 21.45 13.47
CA ASP A 128 2.07 22.05 12.64
C ASP A 128 1.90 21.56 11.19
N PRO A 129 1.26 22.35 10.32
CA PRO A 129 0.93 21.94 8.94
C PRO A 129 2.16 21.84 8.04
N ASP A 130 3.29 22.46 8.41
CA ASP A 130 4.50 22.48 7.57
C ASP A 130 5.31 21.18 7.68
N LYS A 131 5.07 20.37 8.71
CA LYS A 131 5.70 19.06 8.87
C LYS A 131 5.04 18.03 7.98
N THR A 132 5.61 17.87 6.79
CA THR A 132 5.05 17.02 5.73
C THR A 132 6.06 16.00 5.17
N VAL A 133 5.53 14.97 4.53
CA VAL A 133 6.26 13.92 3.81
C VAL A 133 5.66 13.72 2.41
N CYS A 134 6.42 13.09 1.52
CA CYS A 134 6.05 12.78 0.13
C CYS A 134 5.81 14.03 -0.75
N GLY A 135 5.73 13.82 -2.07
CA GLY A 135 5.52 14.90 -3.04
C GLY A 135 4.14 15.57 -2.98
N TYR A 136 3.17 14.93 -2.31
CA TYR A 136 1.82 15.46 -2.12
C TYR A 136 1.64 16.17 -0.76
N HIS A 137 2.71 16.31 0.03
CA HIS A 137 2.73 17.00 1.33
C HIS A 137 1.74 16.40 2.35
N ALA A 138 1.84 15.08 2.59
CA ALA A 138 1.11 14.43 3.67
C ALA A 138 1.57 14.97 5.03
N VAL A 139 0.65 15.38 5.88
CA VAL A 139 0.97 15.97 7.18
C VAL A 139 1.28 14.88 8.20
N ILE A 140 2.45 14.95 8.82
CA ILE A 140 2.95 13.98 9.79
C ILE A 140 3.07 14.56 11.20
N SER A 141 2.64 15.81 11.39
CA SER A 141 2.60 16.40 12.72
C SER A 141 1.48 15.79 13.55
N PRO A 142 1.70 15.61 14.86
CA PRO A 142 0.66 15.25 15.83
C PRO A 142 -0.52 16.25 15.84
N PRO A 143 -1.68 15.85 16.40
CA PRO A 143 -2.85 16.72 16.43
C PRO A 143 -2.65 17.90 17.39
N GLU A 144 -3.31 19.03 17.11
CA GLU A 144 -3.46 20.15 18.03
C GLU A 144 -4.39 19.77 19.18
N ASP A 145 -5.49 19.07 18.86
CA ASP A 145 -6.47 18.56 19.82
C ASP A 145 -6.47 17.03 19.88
N TRP A 146 -6.06 16.48 21.03
CA TRP A 146 -6.04 15.04 21.26
C TRP A 146 -7.42 14.44 21.50
N ASP A 147 -8.38 15.22 22.02
CA ASP A 147 -9.75 14.74 22.23
C ASP A 147 -10.48 14.61 20.89
N GLY A 148 -10.32 15.60 20.00
CA GLY A 148 -10.76 15.53 18.61
C GLY A 148 -10.16 14.34 17.84
N TRP A 149 -8.86 14.09 17.99
CA TRP A 149 -8.22 12.89 17.43
C TRP A 149 -8.83 11.59 17.98
N GLN A 150 -9.01 11.48 19.29
CA GLN A 150 -9.61 10.30 19.90
C GLN A 150 -11.05 10.09 19.41
N ALA A 151 -11.84 11.16 19.27
CA ALA A 151 -13.19 11.10 18.75
C ALA A 151 -13.21 10.62 17.30
N LEU A 152 -12.35 11.16 16.44
CA LEU A 152 -12.21 10.73 15.05
C LEU A 152 -11.91 9.23 14.93
N ILE A 153 -10.91 8.74 15.67
CA ILE A 153 -10.52 7.33 15.60
C ILE A 153 -11.64 6.41 16.14
N ARG A 154 -12.30 6.81 17.24
CA ARG A 154 -13.44 6.07 17.78
C ARG A 154 -14.58 5.97 16.75
N ASP A 155 -14.96 7.10 16.16
CA ASP A 155 -16.11 7.18 15.25
C ASP A 155 -15.81 6.45 13.93
N LEU A 156 -14.59 6.58 13.39
CA LEU A 156 -14.14 5.81 12.23
C LEU A 156 -14.16 4.30 12.51
N THR A 157 -13.64 3.88 13.66
CA THR A 157 -13.62 2.46 14.04
C THR A 157 -15.04 1.92 14.16
N ALA A 158 -15.94 2.64 14.83
CA ALA A 158 -17.34 2.26 14.97
C ALA A 158 -18.02 2.16 13.60
N HIS A 159 -17.82 3.14 12.71
CA HIS A 159 -18.36 3.14 11.36
C HIS A 159 -17.88 1.94 10.52
N LEU A 160 -16.57 1.65 10.53
CA LEU A 160 -16.02 0.50 9.81
C LEU A 160 -16.57 -0.82 10.35
N VAL A 161 -16.71 -0.96 11.67
CA VAL A 161 -17.29 -2.15 12.30
C VAL A 161 -18.77 -2.30 11.95
N GLU A 162 -19.54 -1.22 11.99
CA GLU A 162 -20.97 -1.23 11.65
C GLU A 162 -21.19 -1.61 10.18
N ARG A 163 -20.38 -1.05 9.26
CA ARG A 163 -20.53 -1.27 7.82
C ARG A 163 -19.96 -2.61 7.35
N TYR A 164 -18.78 -3.01 7.85
CA TYR A 164 -18.01 -4.15 7.32
C TYR A 164 -17.90 -5.34 8.28
N GLY A 165 -18.32 -5.18 9.54
CA GLY A 165 -18.26 -6.21 10.58
C GLY A 165 -16.90 -6.37 11.25
N LEU A 166 -16.86 -7.08 12.38
CA LEU A 166 -15.63 -7.48 13.06
C LEU A 166 -15.05 -8.77 12.44
N ASP A 167 -13.73 -8.81 12.23
CA ASP A 167 -13.03 -10.08 12.11
C ASP A 167 -12.84 -10.71 13.51
N THR A 168 -12.68 -12.02 13.51
CA THR A 168 -12.87 -12.97 14.62
C THR A 168 -11.88 -12.92 15.79
N SER A 169 -10.96 -11.96 15.89
CA SER A 169 -9.86 -12.06 16.87
C SER A 169 -10.19 -11.52 18.28
N GLY A 170 -10.95 -10.42 18.40
CA GLY A 170 -11.41 -9.89 19.70
C GLY A 170 -10.31 -9.58 20.73
N ALA A 171 -9.03 -9.51 20.33
CA ALA A 171 -7.90 -9.30 21.22
C ALA A 171 -7.50 -7.81 21.25
N PRO A 172 -6.89 -7.32 22.35
CA PRO A 172 -6.33 -5.96 22.37
C PRO A 172 -5.12 -5.80 21.42
N ILE A 173 -4.51 -6.90 20.97
CA ILE A 173 -3.44 -6.94 19.97
C ILE A 173 -3.68 -8.16 19.06
N ASP A 174 -4.00 -7.91 17.79
CA ASP A 174 -4.38 -8.95 16.82
C ASP A 174 -3.25 -9.33 15.85
N PHE A 175 -2.26 -8.46 15.65
CA PHE A 175 -1.08 -8.73 14.83
C PHE A 175 0.11 -7.81 15.19
N VAL A 176 1.30 -8.20 14.75
CA VAL A 176 2.52 -7.39 14.80
C VAL A 176 2.91 -6.99 13.38
N ALA A 177 3.16 -5.71 13.14
CA ALA A 177 3.59 -5.17 11.86
C ALA A 177 4.96 -4.48 11.96
N THR A 178 5.78 -4.59 10.91
CA THR A 178 7.05 -3.83 10.78
C THR A 178 7.36 -3.54 9.32
N HIS A 179 8.17 -2.50 9.07
CA HIS A 179 8.69 -2.15 7.74
C HIS A 179 10.19 -2.42 7.67
N VAL A 180 10.69 -2.87 6.52
CA VAL A 180 12.10 -3.25 6.33
C VAL A 180 12.57 -2.99 4.90
N TYR A 181 13.69 -2.29 4.72
CA TYR A 181 14.28 -2.07 3.40
C TYR A 181 15.78 -2.25 3.42
N GLY A 182 16.32 -2.82 2.34
CA GLY A 182 17.76 -3.04 2.20
C GLY A 182 18.33 -4.17 3.08
N ASN A 183 17.48 -4.89 3.83
CA ASN A 183 17.84 -6.05 4.63
C ASN A 183 16.76 -7.14 4.58
N ALA A 184 17.15 -8.38 4.91
CA ALA A 184 16.22 -9.49 5.00
C ALA A 184 15.18 -9.25 6.14
N PRO A 185 13.93 -9.74 5.99
CA PRO A 185 12.92 -9.60 7.02
C PRO A 185 13.37 -10.16 8.38
N LEU A 186 13.22 -9.36 9.44
CA LEU A 186 13.62 -9.74 10.81
C LEU A 186 12.69 -10.80 11.40
N ASP A 187 13.21 -11.98 11.76
CA ASP A 187 12.40 -13.02 12.39
C ASP A 187 12.11 -12.74 13.87
N LEU A 188 10.92 -12.20 14.15
CA LEU A 188 10.46 -11.90 15.51
C LEU A 188 9.82 -13.09 16.24
N ARG A 189 9.59 -14.23 15.56
CA ARG A 189 8.91 -15.39 16.18
C ARG A 189 9.60 -15.90 17.45
N PRO A 190 10.94 -15.98 17.54
CA PRO A 190 11.61 -16.38 18.78
C PRO A 190 11.35 -15.44 19.96
N ILE A 191 11.16 -14.14 19.70
CA ILE A 191 10.85 -13.15 20.73
C ILE A 191 9.41 -13.32 21.19
N LEU A 192 8.46 -13.47 20.25
CA LEU A 192 7.05 -13.72 20.55
C LEU A 192 6.87 -15.00 21.39
N ALA A 193 7.59 -16.07 21.06
CA ALA A 193 7.61 -17.32 21.81
C ALA A 193 8.03 -17.13 23.28
N ARG A 194 9.08 -16.33 23.54
CA ARG A 194 9.53 -16.02 24.91
C ARG A 194 8.48 -15.31 25.75
N HIS A 195 7.55 -14.61 25.11
CA HIS A 195 6.45 -13.92 25.77
C HIS A 195 5.12 -14.67 25.70
N GLY A 196 5.12 -15.94 25.25
CA GLY A 196 3.91 -16.74 25.14
C GLY A 196 2.90 -16.22 24.11
N ARG A 197 3.36 -15.45 23.11
CA ARG A 197 2.53 -14.82 22.07
C ARG A 197 2.74 -15.43 20.68
N GLU A 198 2.90 -16.74 20.63
CA GLU A 198 3.06 -17.49 19.37
C GLU A 198 1.80 -17.45 18.50
N ASP A 199 0.65 -17.06 19.09
CA ASP A 199 -0.62 -16.82 18.42
C ASP A 199 -0.61 -15.60 17.49
N LEU A 200 0.29 -14.64 17.72
CA LEU A 200 0.33 -13.39 16.99
C LEU A 200 0.78 -13.59 15.54
N LYS A 201 -0.04 -13.08 14.61
CA LYS A 201 0.34 -12.97 13.21
C LYS A 201 1.43 -11.91 13.05
N LEU A 202 2.55 -12.28 12.44
CA LEU A 202 3.62 -11.36 12.07
C LEU A 202 3.48 -10.96 10.59
N TRP A 203 3.28 -9.67 10.34
CA TRP A 203 3.15 -9.09 9.01
C TRP A 203 4.31 -8.13 8.72
N TRP A 204 4.96 -8.28 7.58
CA TRP A 204 5.77 -7.22 6.99
C TRP A 204 4.86 -6.41 6.07
N THR A 205 4.27 -5.35 6.62
CA THR A 205 3.29 -4.51 5.93
C THR A 205 3.93 -3.64 4.85
N GLU A 206 5.26 -3.51 4.86
CA GLU A 206 6.03 -2.86 3.80
C GLU A 206 7.46 -3.42 3.75
N TRP A 207 7.92 -3.81 2.56
CA TRP A 207 9.30 -4.26 2.36
C TRP A 207 9.76 -4.12 0.91
N GLY A 208 11.07 -4.00 0.69
CA GLY A 208 11.65 -3.94 -0.64
C GLY A 208 13.18 -3.90 -0.64
N PRO A 209 13.83 -4.12 -1.80
CA PRO A 209 15.29 -4.04 -1.90
C PRO A 209 15.82 -2.63 -1.63
N THR A 210 15.04 -1.62 -1.98
CA THR A 210 15.33 -0.21 -1.78
C THR A 210 14.06 0.44 -1.21
N PRO A 211 14.16 1.36 -0.24
CA PRO A 211 12.99 2.14 0.15
C PRO A 211 12.45 2.90 -1.06
N PRO A 212 11.11 3.07 -1.18
CA PRO A 212 10.56 4.00 -2.14
C PRO A 212 11.23 5.34 -1.91
N THR A 213 11.79 5.90 -2.98
CA THR A 213 12.74 7.00 -2.91
C THR A 213 12.15 8.21 -2.17
N SER A 214 12.74 8.55 -1.03
CA SER A 214 12.72 9.90 -0.45
C SER A 214 13.65 10.86 -1.20
N THR A 215 14.04 10.55 -2.43
CA THR A 215 14.94 11.41 -3.20
C THR A 215 14.18 12.65 -3.63
N ARG A 216 14.75 13.79 -3.27
CA ARG A 216 14.44 15.16 -3.68
C ARG A 216 14.43 15.38 -5.21
N SER A 217 14.51 14.32 -6.02
CA SER A 217 14.38 14.36 -7.47
C SER A 217 12.95 13.99 -7.82
N ALA A 218 12.25 14.97 -8.38
CA ALA A 218 10.85 14.93 -8.74
C ALA A 218 10.47 13.66 -9.53
N ILE A 219 9.89 12.69 -8.84
CA ILE A 219 8.64 12.12 -9.37
C ILE A 219 7.71 13.34 -9.40
N PRO A 220 7.18 13.79 -10.56
CA PRO A 220 6.18 14.84 -10.55
C PRO A 220 5.16 14.41 -9.52
N SER A 221 4.94 15.26 -8.50
CA SER A 221 4.01 15.06 -7.39
C SER A 221 2.88 14.16 -7.87
N SER A 222 2.66 13.00 -7.23
CA SER A 222 1.41 12.27 -7.49
C SER A 222 0.32 13.33 -7.47
N PRO A 223 -0.41 13.52 -8.59
CA PRO A 223 -1.40 14.59 -8.65
C PRO A 223 -2.25 14.40 -7.41
N ARG A 224 -2.42 15.45 -6.60
CA ARG A 224 -3.52 15.42 -5.64
C ARG A 224 -4.75 15.24 -6.51
N CYS A 225 -5.31 14.03 -6.49
CA CYS A 225 -6.48 13.71 -7.26
C CYS A 225 -7.51 14.78 -6.95
N ARG A 226 -7.91 15.54 -7.98
CA ARG A 226 -8.93 16.56 -7.77
C ARG A 226 -10.15 15.84 -7.22
N ARG A 227 -10.69 16.36 -6.11
CA ARG A 227 -11.89 15.78 -5.49
C ARG A 227 -12.94 15.55 -6.58
N PRO A 228 -13.52 14.36 -6.69
CA PRO A 228 -14.68 14.18 -7.55
C PRO A 228 -15.78 15.13 -7.07
N ASN A 229 -16.39 15.87 -8.00
CA ASN A 229 -17.48 16.80 -7.68
C ASN A 229 -18.54 16.11 -6.82
N ALA A 230 -18.84 16.68 -5.65
CA ALA A 230 -19.79 16.17 -4.67
C ALA A 230 -21.27 16.34 -5.11
N SER A 231 -21.57 16.15 -6.40
CA SER A 231 -22.91 16.32 -6.96
C SER A 231 -23.30 15.13 -7.83
N VAL A 232 -23.31 13.94 -7.26
CA VAL A 232 -24.15 12.84 -7.75
C VAL A 232 -24.80 12.17 -6.54
N THR A 233 -26.00 12.62 -6.19
CA THR A 233 -26.90 11.92 -5.28
C THR A 233 -27.48 10.71 -6.01
N THR A 234 -26.84 9.55 -5.92
CA THR A 234 -27.54 8.28 -6.22
C THR A 234 -28.21 7.78 -4.96
N ASN A 235 -29.48 8.14 -4.79
CA ASN A 235 -30.38 7.43 -3.90
C ASN A 235 -30.53 5.99 -4.44
N SER A 236 -29.92 5.02 -3.78
CA SER A 236 -30.25 3.61 -3.94
C SER A 236 -30.42 3.00 -2.55
N PRO A 237 -31.58 2.39 -2.24
CA PRO A 237 -31.79 1.76 -0.94
C PRO A 237 -30.95 0.50 -0.80
N PRO A 238 -30.57 0.12 0.44
CA PRO A 238 -29.74 -1.06 0.68
C PRO A 238 -30.54 -2.34 0.37
N GLY A 239 -30.03 -3.18 -0.54
CA GLY A 239 -30.57 -4.54 -0.76
C GLY A 239 -30.77 -5.01 -2.20
N SER A 240 -30.44 -4.22 -3.23
CA SER A 240 -30.55 -4.68 -4.62
C SER A 240 -29.27 -5.40 -5.08
N PRO A 241 -29.34 -6.62 -5.63
CA PRO A 241 -28.18 -7.28 -6.21
C PRO A 241 -27.70 -6.48 -7.42
N VAL A 242 -26.44 -6.04 -7.40
CA VAL A 242 -25.79 -5.43 -8.56
C VAL A 242 -25.54 -6.53 -9.60
N THR A 243 -26.46 -6.68 -10.54
CA THR A 243 -26.21 -7.44 -11.76
C THR A 243 -25.25 -6.66 -12.64
N ALA A 244 -24.02 -7.13 -12.74
CA ALA A 244 -23.03 -6.60 -13.68
C ALA A 244 -23.55 -6.71 -15.13
N PRO A 245 -23.47 -5.65 -15.96
CA PRO A 245 -23.82 -5.76 -17.37
C PRO A 245 -22.78 -6.64 -18.09
N ALA A 246 -23.25 -7.77 -18.60
CA ALA A 246 -22.50 -8.67 -19.47
C ALA A 246 -22.30 -8.03 -20.85
N ALA A 247 -21.22 -7.25 -21.06
CA ALA A 247 -20.89 -6.74 -22.39
C ALA A 247 -19.45 -6.23 -22.60
N TRP A 248 -18.40 -6.88 -22.07
CA TRP A 248 -17.02 -6.62 -22.56
C TRP A 248 -16.17 -7.89 -22.61
N CYS A 249 -16.66 -8.92 -23.30
CA CYS A 249 -15.82 -10.02 -23.78
C CYS A 249 -15.54 -9.79 -25.27
N ARG A 250 -14.42 -9.14 -25.60
CA ARG A 250 -13.80 -9.35 -26.91
C ARG A 250 -12.67 -10.37 -26.73
N PRO A 251 -12.70 -11.53 -27.40
CA PRO A 251 -11.57 -12.43 -27.41
C PRO A 251 -10.37 -11.76 -28.09
N TRP A 252 -9.18 -11.93 -27.50
CA TRP A 252 -7.92 -11.65 -28.18
C TRP A 252 -7.85 -12.44 -29.51
N PRO A 253 -7.35 -11.85 -30.61
CA PRO A 253 -7.10 -12.62 -31.82
C PRO A 253 -6.02 -13.67 -31.55
N PRO A 254 -6.08 -14.85 -32.21
CA PRO A 254 -5.09 -15.90 -32.01
C PRO A 254 -3.71 -15.40 -32.44
N ALA A 255 -2.71 -15.59 -31.58
CA ALA A 255 -1.33 -15.30 -31.88
C ALA A 255 -0.90 -16.15 -33.09
N THR A 256 -0.78 -15.52 -34.26
CA THR A 256 -0.05 -16.08 -35.39
C THR A 256 1.41 -16.19 -34.98
N THR A 257 1.88 -17.42 -34.87
CA THR A 257 3.28 -17.79 -34.71
C THR A 257 4.11 -17.22 -35.85
N THR A 258 4.95 -16.25 -35.53
CA THR A 258 6.20 -16.01 -36.23
C THR A 258 7.27 -15.70 -35.19
N ALA A 259 8.27 -16.57 -35.13
CA ALA A 259 9.42 -16.44 -34.27
C ALA A 259 10.11 -15.08 -34.51
N GLY A 260 10.25 -14.30 -33.45
CA GLY A 260 11.01 -13.07 -33.41
C GLY A 260 11.46 -12.84 -31.97
N SER A 261 12.73 -13.11 -31.70
CA SER A 261 13.40 -12.87 -30.43
C SER A 261 13.24 -11.40 -30.00
N ALA A 262 12.59 -11.15 -28.87
CA ALA A 262 12.62 -9.85 -28.21
C ALA A 262 13.57 -9.92 -26.99
N SER A 263 14.83 -9.57 -27.24
CA SER A 263 15.77 -9.16 -26.20
C SER A 263 15.41 -7.75 -25.73
N TRP A 264 15.27 -7.53 -24.42
CA TRP A 264 15.42 -6.20 -23.82
C TRP A 264 16.34 -6.31 -22.59
N CYS A 265 17.63 -6.40 -22.87
CA CYS A 265 18.70 -5.84 -22.04
C CYS A 265 19.17 -4.58 -22.74
N GLY A 266 19.02 -3.41 -22.12
CA GLY A 266 19.57 -2.15 -22.60
C GLY A 266 20.76 -1.73 -21.75
N THR A 267 21.96 -1.93 -22.27
CA THR A 267 23.21 -1.35 -21.79
C THR A 267 23.30 0.12 -22.19
N ALA A 268 23.58 1.01 -21.25
CA ALA A 268 24.16 2.33 -21.52
C ALA A 268 25.51 2.46 -20.78
N PRO A 269 26.55 3.02 -21.42
CA PRO A 269 27.90 3.05 -20.87
C PRO A 269 28.05 4.04 -19.72
N TRP A 270 28.74 3.61 -18.67
CA TRP A 270 29.20 4.46 -17.58
C TRP A 270 30.34 5.35 -18.06
N THR A 271 30.10 6.65 -18.20
CA THR A 271 31.17 7.64 -18.25
C THR A 271 31.39 8.21 -16.85
N THR A 272 32.54 7.91 -16.28
CA THR A 272 33.08 8.48 -15.05
C THR A 272 33.44 9.95 -15.24
N ALA A 273 32.82 10.85 -14.47
CA ALA A 273 33.42 12.13 -14.06
C ALA A 273 32.61 12.72 -12.89
N GLY A 274 33.27 12.95 -11.75
CA GLY A 274 32.68 13.67 -10.62
C GLY A 274 33.05 13.10 -9.26
N SER A 275 34.32 13.24 -8.89
CA SER A 275 34.75 13.13 -7.49
C SER A 275 34.02 14.15 -6.63
N ALA A 276 33.30 13.71 -5.60
CA ALA A 276 32.91 14.56 -4.48
C ALA A 276 33.36 13.87 -3.18
N ALA A 277 34.28 14.54 -2.51
CA ALA A 277 34.99 14.08 -1.33
C ALA A 277 34.04 13.77 -0.17
N ALA A 278 34.35 12.68 0.54
CA ALA A 278 33.85 12.42 1.88
C ALA A 278 34.46 13.45 2.85
N ASN A 279 33.63 14.36 3.38
CA ASN A 279 33.96 15.07 4.60
C ASN A 279 33.27 14.36 5.77
N SER A 280 34.08 13.61 6.49
CA SER A 280 33.79 13.17 7.84
C SER A 280 34.09 14.33 8.80
N SER A 281 33.11 14.72 9.60
CA SER A 281 33.33 15.52 10.80
C SER A 281 32.74 14.77 11.98
N VAL A 282 33.60 13.98 12.61
CA VAL A 282 33.41 13.47 13.97
C VAL A 282 33.65 14.64 14.91
N VAL A 283 32.62 15.06 15.65
CA VAL A 283 32.78 15.91 16.83
C VAL A 283 32.49 15.03 18.04
N GLY A 284 33.56 14.53 18.65
CA GLY A 284 33.54 13.99 20.00
C GLY A 284 33.80 15.12 20.99
N SER A 285 32.92 15.28 21.97
CA SER A 285 33.20 16.06 23.17
C SER A 285 33.73 15.14 24.27
N ARG A 286 34.85 15.57 24.86
CA ARG A 286 35.40 15.08 26.12
C ARG A 286 34.49 15.44 27.29
#